data_AF-A0A146G691-F1
#
_entry.id   AF-A0A146G691-F1
#
_cell.length_a   1.000
_cell.length_b   1.000
_cell.length_c   1.000
_cell.angle_alpha   90.00
_cell.angle_beta   90.00
_cell.angle_gamma   90.00
#
_symmetry.space_group_name_H-M   'P 1'
#
loop_
_entity.id
_entity.type
_entity.pdbx_description
1 polymer ?
#
loop_
_entity_poly.entity_id
_entity_poly.type
_entity_poly.pdbx_seq_one_letter_code
_entity_poly.pdbx_strand_id
1 'polypeptide(L)'
;MTITIDYETEEELPGKLATVLERFGWIVLPPNPPYVTPGEYRKRFGVSSGALSTALADPCVPSFASITGPSGRINKLLPNTALDRWLAARFGKRKSL
;
A
#
# COMPACT_ATOMS: atom_id res chain seq x y z
N MET A 1 -15.56 -6.80 21.25
CA MET A 1 -14.64 -5.69 21.59
C MET A 1 -15.29 -4.41 21.14
N THR A 2 -15.40 -3.41 22.01
CA THR A 2 -16.02 -2.12 21.71
C THR A 2 -14.94 -1.05 21.77
N ILE A 3 -14.90 -0.15 20.80
CA ILE A 3 -13.99 0.99 20.76
C ILE A 3 -14.83 2.25 20.73
N THR A 4 -14.52 3.18 21.65
CA THR A 4 -15.10 4.51 21.68
C THR A 4 -14.11 5.49 21.06
N ILE A 5 -14.58 6.36 20.17
CA ILE A 5 -13.79 7.41 19.53
C ILE A 5 -14.36 8.76 19.99
N ASP A 6 -13.57 9.52 20.74
CA ASP A 6 -13.94 10.86 21.16
C ASP A 6 -13.55 11.88 20.08
N TYR A 7 -14.51 12.68 19.63
CA TYR A 7 -14.33 13.71 18.61
C TYR A 7 -15.08 14.99 18.98
N GLU A 8 -14.54 16.13 18.57
CA GLU A 8 -15.14 17.45 18.86
C GLU A 8 -16.03 17.94 17.72
N THR A 9 -15.68 17.62 16.46
CA THR A 9 -16.49 17.91 15.27
C THR A 9 -16.63 16.69 14.37
N GLU A 10 -17.71 16.63 13.57
CA GLU A 10 -17.95 15.53 12.63
C GLU A 10 -16.84 15.40 11.58
N GLU A 11 -16.12 16.47 11.27
CA GLU A 11 -15.03 16.49 10.29
C GLU A 11 -13.78 15.72 10.77
N GLU A 12 -13.58 15.60 12.09
CA GLU A 12 -12.46 14.85 12.67
C GLU A 12 -12.69 13.34 12.65
N LEU A 13 -13.95 12.92 12.70
CA LEU A 13 -14.35 11.53 12.89
C LEU A 13 -13.76 10.58 11.82
N PRO A 14 -13.76 10.91 10.51
CA PRO A 14 -13.15 10.06 9.50
C PRO A 14 -11.66 9.79 9.73
N GLY A 15 -10.90 10.81 10.15
CA GLY A 15 -9.46 10.69 10.42
C GLY A 15 -9.19 9.81 11.65
N LYS A 16 -9.90 10.05 12.75
CA LYS A 16 -9.76 9.26 13.98
C LYS A 16 -10.20 7.80 13.78
N LEU A 17 -11.29 7.58 13.05
CA LEU A 17 -11.74 6.25 12.66
C LEU A 17 -10.71 5.53 11.78
N ALA A 18 -10.10 6.25 10.84
CA ALA A 18 -9.04 5.69 10.00
C ALA A 18 -7.86 5.18 10.83
N THR A 19 -7.34 5.99 11.77
CA THR A 19 -6.24 5.60 12.66
C THR A 19 -6.58 4.38 13.53
N VAL A 20 -7.81 4.32 14.05
CA VAL A 20 -8.27 3.16 14.83
C VAL A 20 -8.27 1.90 13.96
N LEU A 21 -8.88 1.96 12.78
CA LEU A 21 -8.96 0.83 11.86
C LEU A 21 -7.57 0.34 11.41
N GLU A 22 -6.66 1.26 11.10
CA GLU A 22 -5.25 0.96 10.78
C GLU A 22 -4.53 0.22 11.91
N ARG A 23 -4.81 0.56 13.17
CA ARG A 23 -4.24 -0.16 14.33
C ARG A 23 -4.70 -1.62 14.41
N PHE A 24 -5.86 -1.96 13.84
CA PHE A 24 -6.35 -3.35 13.74
C PHE A 24 -5.94 -4.02 12.43
N GLY A 25 -5.04 -3.42 11.65
CA GLY A 25 -4.56 -3.97 10.40
C GLY A 25 -5.50 -3.77 9.21
N TRP A 26 -6.54 -2.94 9.36
CA TRP A 26 -7.38 -2.55 8.24
C TRP A 26 -6.70 -1.43 7.45
N ILE A 27 -6.92 -1.38 6.15
CA ILE A 27 -6.42 -0.28 5.33
C ILE A 27 -7.57 0.65 5.01
N VAL A 28 -7.47 1.90 5.45
CA VAL A 28 -8.50 2.91 5.21
C VAL A 28 -8.15 3.74 4.00
N LEU A 29 -9.12 3.85 3.08
CA LEU A 29 -8.94 4.49 1.78
C LEU A 29 -9.66 5.84 1.78
N PRO A 30 -9.03 6.93 1.31
CA PRO A 30 -9.74 8.19 1.09
C PRO A 30 -10.78 8.02 -0.04
N PRO A 31 -11.80 8.89 -0.14
CA PRO A 31 -12.88 8.76 -1.14
C PRO A 31 -12.40 8.78 -2.61
N ASN A 32 -11.19 9.28 -2.88
CA ASN A 32 -10.50 9.15 -4.16
C ASN A 32 -9.03 8.80 -3.91
N PRO A 33 -8.69 7.53 -3.68
CA PRO A 33 -7.32 7.15 -3.42
C PRO A 33 -6.46 7.42 -4.65
N PRO A 34 -5.25 7.99 -4.49
CA PRO A 34 -4.33 8.25 -5.59
C PRO A 34 -3.70 6.94 -6.04
N TYR A 35 -4.53 6.00 -6.47
CA TYR A 35 -4.12 4.71 -6.95
C TYR A 35 -3.15 4.86 -8.11
N VAL A 36 -2.05 4.13 -8.03
CA VAL A 36 -1.07 4.00 -9.09
C VAL A 36 -1.11 2.58 -9.63
N THR A 37 -0.68 2.41 -10.87
CA THR A 37 -0.62 1.12 -11.53
C THR A 37 0.67 0.38 -11.17
N PRO A 38 0.69 -0.97 -11.21
CA PRO A 38 1.95 -1.72 -11.15
C PRO A 38 2.95 -1.31 -12.23
N GLY A 39 2.47 -0.80 -13.37
CA GLY A 39 3.29 -0.25 -14.44
C GLY A 39 4.14 0.95 -14.01
N GLU A 40 3.57 1.84 -13.19
CA GLU A 40 4.30 2.98 -12.63
C GLU A 40 5.36 2.53 -11.62
N TYR A 41 5.04 1.57 -10.75
CA TYR A 41 6.01 0.95 -9.84
C TYR A 41 7.16 0.28 -10.59
N ARG A 42 6.87 -0.49 -11.64
CA ARG A 42 7.91 -1.09 -12.49
C ARG A 42 8.87 -0.05 -13.05
N LYS A 43 8.34 1.06 -13.57
CA LYS A 43 9.14 2.15 -14.12
C LYS A 43 9.98 2.82 -13.03
N ARG A 44 9.38 3.11 -11.87
CA ARG A 44 10.05 3.76 -10.73
C ARG A 44 11.23 2.95 -10.19
N PHE A 45 11.10 1.63 -10.11
CA PHE A 45 12.15 0.74 -9.60
C PHE A 45 13.00 0.09 -10.70
N GLY A 46 12.69 0.34 -11.98
CA GLY A 46 13.43 -0.23 -13.11
C GLY A 46 13.36 -1.76 -13.20
N VAL A 47 12.22 -2.36 -12.84
CA VAL A 47 12.05 -3.83 -12.77
C VAL A 47 11.03 -4.35 -13.78
N SER A 48 11.15 -5.65 -14.11
CA SER A 48 10.18 -6.34 -14.95
C SER A 48 8.84 -6.55 -14.23
N SER A 49 7.79 -6.85 -15.00
CA SER A 49 6.47 -7.16 -14.43
C SER A 49 6.49 -8.38 -13.53
N GLY A 50 7.20 -9.44 -13.95
CA GLY A 50 7.30 -10.67 -13.16
C GLY A 50 8.04 -10.44 -11.84
N ALA A 51 9.11 -9.65 -11.85
CA ALA A 51 9.86 -9.31 -10.64
C ALA A 51 8.98 -8.53 -9.64
N LEU A 52 8.24 -7.52 -10.11
CA LEU A 52 7.31 -6.78 -9.25
C LEU A 52 6.19 -7.68 -8.71
N SER A 53 5.54 -8.47 -9.56
CA SER A 53 4.46 -9.38 -9.11
C SER A 53 4.96 -10.38 -8.08
N THR A 54 6.17 -10.93 -8.26
CA THR A 54 6.78 -11.85 -7.28
C THR A 54 7.04 -11.15 -5.96
N ALA A 55 7.53 -9.91 -5.99
CA ALA A 55 7.79 -9.13 -4.78
C ALA A 55 6.50 -8.74 -4.04
N LEU A 56 5.41 -8.45 -4.77
CA LEU A 56 4.10 -8.14 -4.17
C LEU A 56 3.38 -9.38 -3.63
N ALA A 57 3.77 -10.58 -4.07
CA ALA A 57 3.27 -11.86 -3.54
C ALA A 57 4.16 -12.42 -2.42
N ASP A 58 5.24 -11.72 -2.05
CA ASP A 58 6.16 -12.16 -1.01
C ASP A 58 5.47 -12.10 0.37
N PRO A 59 5.48 -13.16 1.19
CA PRO A 59 4.85 -13.15 2.51
C PRO A 59 5.39 -12.07 3.45
N CYS A 60 6.61 -11.60 3.22
CA CYS A 60 7.27 -10.56 4.00
C CYS A 60 7.01 -9.15 3.44
N VAL A 61 6.18 -9.00 2.40
CA VAL A 61 5.79 -7.69 1.88
C VAL A 61 4.99 -6.94 2.96
N PRO A 62 5.28 -5.66 3.24
CA PRO A 62 4.46 -4.87 4.15
C PRO A 62 3.02 -4.81 3.64
N SER A 63 2.03 -4.83 4.54
CA SER A 63 0.62 -4.67 4.14
C SER A 63 0.42 -3.41 3.28
N PHE A 64 -0.27 -3.57 2.16
CA PHE A 64 -0.57 -2.48 1.24
C PHE A 64 -1.99 -2.63 0.67
N ALA A 65 -2.63 -1.50 0.36
CA ALA A 65 -3.93 -1.52 -0.31
C ALA A 65 -3.74 -1.76 -1.80
N SER A 66 -4.57 -2.61 -2.36
CA SER A 66 -4.58 -2.85 -3.79
C SER A 66 -5.98 -3.20 -4.29
N ILE A 67 -6.19 -2.99 -5.59
CA ILE A 67 -7.38 -3.46 -6.30
C ILE A 67 -6.93 -4.54 -7.28
N THR A 68 -7.52 -5.71 -7.11
CA THR A 68 -7.30 -6.87 -7.96
C THR A 68 -8.41 -6.93 -9.02
N GLY A 69 -8.04 -7.09 -10.28
CA GLY A 69 -9.00 -7.28 -11.36
C GLY A 69 -9.56 -8.71 -11.42
N PRO A 70 -10.52 -8.98 -12.33
CA PRO A 70 -11.10 -10.31 -12.50
C PRO A 70 -10.09 -11.43 -12.80
N SER A 71 -8.91 -11.08 -13.32
CA SER A 71 -7.81 -12.01 -13.59
C SER A 71 -6.99 -12.42 -12.36
N GLY A 72 -7.33 -11.92 -11.16
CA GLY A 72 -6.54 -12.14 -9.94
C GLY A 72 -5.26 -11.30 -9.88
N ARG A 73 -4.99 -10.46 -10.89
CA ARG A 73 -3.83 -9.56 -10.91
C ARG A 73 -4.15 -8.22 -10.27
N ILE A 74 -3.19 -7.71 -9.50
CA ILE A 74 -3.22 -6.35 -8.99
C ILE A 74 -3.21 -5.39 -10.18
N ASN A 75 -4.22 -4.53 -10.28
CA ASN A 75 -4.34 -3.49 -11.32
C ASN A 75 -4.04 -2.11 -10.77
N LYS A 76 -4.30 -1.88 -9.48
CA LYS A 76 -4.07 -0.62 -8.78
C LYS A 76 -3.47 -0.87 -7.41
N LEU A 77 -2.56 -0.01 -7.00
CA LEU A 77 -1.84 -0.02 -5.73
C LEU A 77 -2.03 1.35 -5.09
N LEU A 78 -2.30 1.38 -3.78
CA LEU A 78 -2.24 2.63 -3.05
C LEU A 78 -0.77 2.96 -2.77
N PRO A 79 -0.28 4.18 -3.06
CA PRO A 79 1.05 4.61 -2.66
C PRO A 79 1.25 4.41 -1.16
N ASN A 80 2.32 3.71 -0.79
CA ASN A 80 2.62 3.36 0.59
C ASN A 80 4.13 3.51 0.82
N THR A 81 4.51 4.35 1.78
CA THR A 81 5.92 4.60 2.11
C THR A 81 6.64 3.33 2.60
N ALA A 82 5.97 2.46 3.35
CA ALA A 82 6.55 1.21 3.81
C ALA A 82 6.83 0.26 2.64
N LEU A 83 5.86 0.11 1.73
CA LEU A 83 6.02 -0.68 0.50
C LEU A 83 7.14 -0.09 -0.38
N ASP A 84 7.18 1.23 -0.55
CA ASP A 84 8.19 1.91 -1.34
C ASP A 84 9.60 1.65 -0.80
N ARG A 85 9.80 1.79 0.52
CA ARG A 85 11.09 1.52 1.18
C ARG A 85 11.49 0.06 1.04
N TRP A 86 10.54 -0.86 1.19
CA TRP A 86 10.80 -2.29 1.06
C TRP A 86 11.16 -2.68 -0.37
N LEU A 87 10.44 -2.19 -1.38
CA LEU A 87 10.76 -2.40 -2.79
C LEU A 87 12.09 -1.73 -3.17
N ALA A 88 12.39 -0.56 -2.62
CA ALA A 88 13.68 0.10 -2.79
C ALA A 88 14.83 -0.71 -2.18
N ALA A 89 14.64 -1.34 -1.02
CA ALA A 89 15.65 -2.21 -0.42
C ALA A 89 15.82 -3.52 -1.20
N ARG A 90 14.73 -4.09 -1.71
CA ARG A 90 14.73 -5.34 -2.47
C ARG A 90 15.33 -5.18 -3.87
N PHE A 91 14.97 -4.11 -4.57
CA PHE A 91 15.38 -3.85 -5.96
C PHE A 91 16.48 -2.80 -6.09
N GLY A 92 16.81 -2.13 -5.00
CA GLY A 92 17.91 -1.19 -4.93
C GLY A 92 19.19 -1.88 -5.38
N LYS A 93 19.70 -1.44 -6.54
CA LYS A 93 21.02 -1.83 -6.99
C LYS A 93 21.99 -1.62 -5.83
N ARG A 94 22.62 -2.68 -5.32
CA ARG A 94 23.95 -2.54 -4.73
C ARG A 94 24.79 -1.89 -5.84
N LYS A 95 25.04 -0.58 -5.74
CA LYS A 95 26.22 -0.03 -6.39
C LYS A 95 27.37 -0.77 -5.71
N SER A 96 27.91 -1.78 -6.41
CA SER A 96 29.22 -2.32 -6.09
C SER A 96 30.16 -1.14 -5.86
N LEU A 97 30.87 -1.20 -4.74
CA LEU A 97 32.06 -0.40 -4.45
C LEU A 97 33.00 -0.37 -5.65
#